data_AF-A0A0T2IJT6-F1
#
_entry.id   AF-A0A0T2IJT6-F1
#
_cell.length_a   1.000
_cell.length_b   1.000
_cell.length_c   1.000
_cell.angle_alpha   90.00
_cell.angle_beta   90.00
_cell.angle_gamma   90.00
#
_symmetry.space_group_name_H-M   'P 1'
#
loop_
_entity.id
_entity.type
_entity.pdbx_description
1 polymer ?
#
loop_
_entity_poly.entity_id
_entity_poly.type
_entity_poly.pdbx_seq_one_letter_code
_entity_poly.pdbx_strand_id
1 'polypeptide(L)'
;MAVLQALLPGVRSVRRQIDPYAQDWAEANRRALSQDGPLWVALGDSMTQGIGASSFDRGWVGQLSERLREQGRPHRVVNLAVTGARIDDALERQVPALEALVAAGQVPDLVTVVLGSNDVVTPRYRAGMSARFATLLDRLPDGAVVLNLPNPHKEARRLDALLRERQAEGRLVLADIGRHGPRSWRGRLAPDRFHPNDKGYAAMAHVFELALDSRNVPPS
;
A
#
# COMPACT_ATOMS: atom_id res chain seq x y z
N MET A 1 20.16 2.82 -18.52
CA MET A 1 18.72 2.58 -18.78
C MET A 1 17.77 3.56 -18.07
N ALA A 2 18.04 4.01 -16.84
CA ALA A 2 17.14 4.93 -16.11
C ALA A 2 17.01 6.36 -16.71
N VAL A 3 18.07 6.88 -17.34
CA VAL A 3 18.08 8.24 -17.92
C VAL A 3 17.21 8.34 -19.19
N LEU A 4 17.15 7.29 -20.01
CA LEU A 4 16.35 7.25 -21.23
C LEU A 4 14.83 7.12 -20.97
N GLN A 5 14.42 6.41 -19.92
CA GLN A 5 12.99 6.28 -19.55
C GLN A 5 12.39 7.61 -19.04
N ALA A 6 13.19 8.48 -18.43
CA ALA A 6 12.75 9.81 -17.98
C ALA A 6 12.43 10.80 -19.13
N LEU A 7 12.75 10.44 -20.38
CA LEU A 7 12.51 11.27 -21.56
C LEU A 7 11.18 10.97 -22.28
N LEU A 8 10.47 9.91 -21.87
CA LEU A 8 9.18 9.55 -22.47
C LEU A 8 8.04 10.43 -21.91
N PRO A 9 7.16 10.99 -22.75
CA PRO A 9 6.06 11.88 -22.32
C PRO A 9 5.19 11.30 -21.20
N GLY A 10 4.85 10.00 -21.28
CA GLY A 10 4.04 9.32 -20.27
C GLY A 10 4.71 9.20 -18.89
N VAL A 11 6.04 9.06 -18.84
CA VAL A 11 6.79 9.03 -17.57
C VAL A 11 6.80 10.42 -16.94
N ARG A 12 6.98 11.47 -17.75
CA ARG A 12 6.96 12.85 -17.27
C ARG A 12 5.58 13.25 -16.74
N SER A 13 4.51 12.90 -17.44
CA SER A 13 3.14 13.22 -17.00
C SER A 13 2.81 12.55 -15.67
N VAL A 14 3.15 11.27 -15.50
CA VAL A 14 2.91 10.54 -14.24
C VAL A 14 3.79 11.09 -13.10
N ARG A 15 5.07 11.42 -13.37
CA ARG A 15 5.94 12.03 -12.34
C ARG A 15 5.44 13.38 -11.82
N ARG A 16 4.75 14.17 -12.66
CA ARG A 16 4.15 15.45 -12.23
C ARG A 16 3.01 15.29 -11.21
N GLN A 17 2.54 14.06 -10.97
CA GLN A 17 1.52 13.77 -9.95
C GLN A 17 2.09 13.67 -8.54
N ILE A 18 3.40 13.43 -8.39
CA ILE A 18 4.02 13.08 -7.09
C ILE A 18 3.79 14.16 -6.03
N ASP A 19 4.20 15.39 -6.31
CA ASP A 19 4.11 16.46 -5.31
C ASP A 19 2.66 16.91 -5.07
N PRO A 20 1.82 17.13 -6.11
CA PRO A 20 0.41 17.46 -5.90
C PRO A 20 -0.34 16.40 -5.10
N TYR A 21 -0.17 15.11 -5.41
CA TYR A 21 -0.88 14.06 -4.67
C TYR A 21 -0.38 13.96 -3.23
N ALA A 22 0.91 14.23 -2.96
CA ALA A 22 1.42 14.28 -1.59
C ALA A 22 0.79 15.45 -0.80
N GLN A 23 0.62 16.61 -1.44
CA GLN A 23 -0.04 17.77 -0.84
C GLN A 23 -1.52 17.50 -0.57
N ASP A 24 -2.22 16.89 -1.52
CA ASP A 24 -3.63 16.51 -1.37
C ASP A 24 -3.82 15.49 -0.24
N TRP A 25 -2.96 14.46 -0.16
CA TRP A 25 -2.97 13.53 0.97
C TRP A 25 -2.64 14.21 2.29
N ALA A 26 -1.70 15.15 2.34
CA ALA A 26 -1.39 15.88 3.56
C ALA A 26 -2.59 16.70 4.07
N GLU A 27 -3.34 17.32 3.17
CA GLU A 27 -4.58 18.02 3.50
C GLU A 27 -5.70 17.06 3.93
N ALA A 28 -5.90 15.96 3.21
CA ALA A 28 -6.86 14.93 3.58
C ALA A 28 -6.56 14.32 4.96
N ASN A 29 -5.28 14.05 5.25
CA ASN A 29 -4.83 13.53 6.54
C ASN A 29 -5.14 14.52 7.68
N ARG A 30 -4.92 15.83 7.49
CA ARG A 30 -5.29 16.84 8.50
C ARG A 30 -6.79 16.81 8.81
N ARG A 31 -7.64 16.71 7.78
CA ARG A 31 -9.10 16.61 7.95
C ARG A 31 -9.50 15.31 8.64
N ALA A 32 -8.89 14.19 8.28
CA ALA A 32 -9.15 12.89 8.90
C ALA A 32 -8.76 12.87 10.39
N LEU A 33 -7.69 13.56 10.77
CA LEU A 33 -7.23 13.65 12.15
C LEU A 33 -8.06 14.61 13.02
N SER A 34 -8.87 15.48 12.42
CA SER A 34 -9.81 16.35 13.14
C SER A 34 -11.23 15.76 13.24
N GLN A 35 -11.43 14.53 12.77
CA GLN A 35 -12.72 13.83 12.76
C GLN A 35 -12.68 12.63 13.68
N ASP A 36 -13.85 12.25 14.19
CA ASP A 36 -14.06 11.03 14.96
C ASP A 36 -14.45 9.84 14.06
N GLY A 37 -14.36 8.63 14.61
CA GLY A 37 -14.79 7.40 13.97
C GLY A 37 -13.62 6.45 13.64
N PRO A 38 -13.90 5.33 12.94
CA PRO A 38 -12.91 4.30 12.67
C PRO A 38 -11.75 4.83 11.82
N LEU A 39 -10.52 4.61 12.28
CA LEU A 39 -9.31 5.10 11.63
C LEU A 39 -8.66 4.01 10.78
N TRP A 40 -8.40 4.34 9.52
CA TRP A 40 -7.56 3.55 8.64
C TRP A 40 -6.25 4.28 8.36
N VAL A 41 -5.11 3.67 8.72
CA VAL A 41 -3.77 4.15 8.35
C VAL A 41 -3.17 3.30 7.22
N ALA A 42 -2.81 3.94 6.10
CA ALA A 42 -2.16 3.29 4.98
C ALA A 42 -0.67 3.61 4.91
N LEU A 43 0.18 2.59 4.91
CA LEU A 43 1.62 2.68 4.70
C LEU A 43 1.97 2.20 3.29
N GLY A 44 2.94 2.84 2.64
CA GLY A 44 3.39 2.34 1.34
C GLY A 44 4.25 3.26 0.51
N ASP A 45 4.29 2.92 -0.78
CA ASP A 45 5.05 3.60 -1.81
C ASP A 45 4.13 4.39 -2.78
N SER A 46 4.57 4.58 -4.02
CA SER A 46 3.82 5.31 -5.05
C SER A 46 2.46 4.67 -5.37
N MET A 47 2.32 3.35 -5.21
CA MET A 47 1.04 2.67 -5.43
C MET A 47 0.01 3.07 -4.37
N THR A 48 0.43 3.19 -3.11
CA THR A 48 -0.43 3.65 -2.01
C THR A 48 -0.70 5.14 -2.07
N GLN A 49 0.26 5.94 -2.55
CA GLN A 49 0.02 7.35 -2.83
C GLN A 49 -0.97 7.58 -4.00
N GLY A 50 -1.17 6.57 -4.87
CA GLY A 50 -2.11 6.62 -5.99
C GLY A 50 -1.53 7.13 -7.29
N ILE A 51 -0.20 7.16 -7.43
CA ILE A 51 0.48 7.62 -8.67
C ILE A 51 0.01 6.79 -9.87
N GLY A 52 -0.28 7.43 -10.99
CA GLY A 52 -0.84 6.79 -12.19
C GLY A 52 -2.37 6.81 -12.25
N ALA A 53 -3.06 7.07 -11.14
CA ALA A 53 -4.50 7.30 -11.13
C ALA A 53 -4.85 8.71 -11.66
N SER A 54 -6.11 8.93 -12.00
CA SER A 54 -6.66 10.21 -12.46
C SER A 54 -6.65 11.31 -11.40
N SER A 55 -6.72 10.95 -10.11
CA SER A 55 -6.49 11.83 -8.94
C SER A 55 -5.98 11.00 -7.75
N PHE A 56 -5.49 11.66 -6.70
CA PHE A 56 -4.86 11.01 -5.54
C PHE A 56 -5.79 10.00 -4.82
N ASP A 57 -7.09 10.31 -4.77
CA ASP A 57 -8.16 9.49 -4.18
C ASP A 57 -8.74 8.44 -5.15
N ARG A 58 -8.31 8.43 -6.40
CA ARG A 58 -8.65 7.38 -7.39
C ARG A 58 -7.61 6.26 -7.42
N GLY A 59 -6.61 6.30 -6.55
CA GLY A 59 -5.78 5.15 -6.19
C GLY A 59 -6.56 4.06 -5.44
N TRP A 60 -5.92 2.94 -5.12
CA TRP A 60 -6.62 1.82 -4.46
C TRP A 60 -7.14 2.19 -3.06
N VAL A 61 -6.45 3.09 -2.35
CA VAL A 61 -6.83 3.54 -1.00
C VAL A 61 -8.19 4.25 -1.04
N GLY A 62 -8.33 5.27 -1.89
CA GLY A 62 -9.58 6.02 -1.98
C GLY A 62 -10.72 5.20 -2.60
N GLN A 63 -10.42 4.35 -3.61
CA GLN A 63 -11.42 3.43 -4.16
C GLN A 63 -11.92 2.40 -3.14
N LEU A 64 -11.05 1.84 -2.29
CA LEU A 64 -11.46 0.94 -1.22
C LEU A 64 -12.23 1.70 -0.13
N SER A 65 -11.81 2.90 0.22
CA SER A 65 -12.51 3.75 1.21
C SER A 65 -13.95 4.03 0.77
N GLU A 66 -14.16 4.35 -0.52
CA GLU A 66 -15.49 4.54 -1.10
C GLU A 66 -16.36 3.28 -0.96
N ARG A 67 -15.83 2.09 -1.32
CA ARG A 67 -16.56 0.82 -1.20
C ARG A 67 -16.91 0.47 0.24
N LEU A 68 -15.96 0.62 1.18
CA LEU A 68 -16.20 0.36 2.59
C LEU A 68 -17.29 1.29 3.15
N ARG A 69 -17.29 2.57 2.74
CA ARG A 69 -18.36 3.52 3.09
C ARG A 69 -19.72 3.07 2.55
N GLU A 70 -19.79 2.63 1.31
CA GLU A 70 -21.03 2.10 0.70
C GLU A 70 -21.54 0.83 1.42
N GLN A 71 -20.64 0.05 2.01
CA GLN A 71 -20.96 -1.11 2.85
C GLN A 71 -21.28 -0.75 4.31
N GLY A 72 -21.41 0.54 4.65
CA GLY A 72 -21.71 0.98 6.03
C GLY A 72 -20.52 0.89 6.99
N ARG A 73 -19.29 0.79 6.48
CA ARG A 73 -18.03 0.72 7.24
C ARG A 73 -17.15 1.95 6.94
N PRO A 74 -17.63 3.19 7.14
CA PRO A 74 -16.83 4.38 6.84
C PRO A 74 -15.58 4.43 7.73
N HIS A 75 -14.46 4.82 7.12
CA HIS A 75 -13.22 5.10 7.84
C HIS A 75 -12.72 6.49 7.49
N ARG A 76 -12.19 7.19 8.48
CA ARG A 76 -11.30 8.34 8.24
C ARG A 76 -9.93 7.79 7.87
N VAL A 77 -9.36 8.28 6.78
CA VAL A 77 -8.15 7.70 6.16
C VAL A 77 -6.97 8.61 6.40
N VAL A 78 -5.89 8.05 6.93
CA VAL A 78 -4.57 8.69 7.00
C VAL A 78 -3.61 7.90 6.11
N ASN A 79 -3.17 8.51 5.02
CA ASN A 79 -2.22 7.90 4.10
C ASN A 79 -0.82 8.44 4.36
N LEU A 80 0.07 7.57 4.86
CA LEU A 80 1.47 7.88 5.19
C LEU A 80 2.42 7.47 4.06
N ALA A 81 1.91 7.03 2.92
CA ALA A 81 2.73 6.56 1.82
C ALA A 81 3.57 7.67 1.18
N VAL A 82 4.75 7.29 0.71
CA VAL A 82 5.69 8.19 0.04
C VAL A 82 6.17 7.54 -1.25
N THR A 83 5.99 8.22 -2.39
CA THR A 83 6.51 7.72 -3.67
C THR A 83 7.99 7.37 -3.60
N GLY A 84 8.32 6.15 -4.04
CA GLY A 84 9.68 5.62 -4.04
C GLY A 84 10.16 5.07 -2.70
N ALA A 85 9.31 5.05 -1.66
CA ALA A 85 9.65 4.48 -0.37
C ALA A 85 10.05 3.00 -0.49
N ARG A 86 11.15 2.66 0.18
CA ARG A 86 11.60 1.30 0.45
C ARG A 86 11.19 0.90 1.86
N ILE A 87 11.49 -0.35 2.22
CA ILE A 87 11.22 -0.86 3.57
C ILE A 87 11.94 -0.04 4.65
N ASP A 88 13.22 0.31 4.43
CA ASP A 88 13.97 1.15 5.38
C ASP A 88 13.35 2.54 5.53
N ASP A 89 12.91 3.16 4.43
CA ASP A 89 12.27 4.47 4.48
C ASP A 89 10.97 4.44 5.30
N ALA A 90 10.23 3.32 5.24
CA ALA A 90 9.03 3.12 6.04
C ALA A 90 9.36 2.88 7.52
N LEU A 91 10.39 2.09 7.83
CA LEU A 91 10.86 1.86 9.20
C LEU A 91 11.34 3.15 9.88
N GLU A 92 11.96 4.05 9.11
CA GLU A 92 12.50 5.32 9.60
C GLU A 92 11.44 6.41 9.76
N ARG A 93 10.38 6.40 8.92
CA ARG A 93 9.43 7.54 8.85
C ARG A 93 7.97 7.15 9.00
N GLN A 94 7.52 6.10 8.33
CA GLN A 94 6.11 5.74 8.30
C GLN A 94 5.67 4.99 9.56
N VAL A 95 6.47 4.03 10.04
CA VAL A 95 6.19 3.28 11.27
C VAL A 95 6.25 4.18 12.50
N PRO A 96 7.27 5.06 12.68
CA PRO A 96 7.26 6.03 13.78
C PRO A 96 6.08 7.01 13.72
N ALA A 97 5.64 7.41 12.52
CA ALA A 97 4.46 8.25 12.37
C ALA A 97 3.17 7.51 12.79
N LEU A 98 3.03 6.23 12.43
CA LEU A 98 1.94 5.37 12.92
C LEU A 98 1.97 5.26 14.46
N GLU A 99 3.12 4.98 15.04
CA GLU A 99 3.30 4.90 16.51
C GLU A 99 2.97 6.24 17.19
N ALA A 100 3.34 7.37 16.58
CA ALA A 100 3.00 8.70 17.09
C ALA A 100 1.49 8.98 17.06
N LEU A 101 0.78 8.52 16.03
CA LEU A 101 -0.69 8.58 15.98
C LEU A 101 -1.30 7.80 17.15
N VAL A 102 -0.84 6.56 17.36
CA VAL A 102 -1.30 5.71 18.48
C VAL A 102 -1.03 6.39 19.82
N ALA A 103 0.18 6.93 20.02
CA ALA A 103 0.54 7.65 21.25
C ALA A 103 -0.30 8.91 21.49
N ALA A 104 -0.79 9.54 20.42
CA ALA A 104 -1.70 10.69 20.47
C ALA A 104 -3.18 10.29 20.63
N GLY A 105 -3.48 9.01 20.89
CA GLY A 105 -4.85 8.50 21.03
C GLY A 105 -5.57 8.23 19.71
N GLN A 106 -4.89 8.33 18.57
CA GLN A 106 -5.41 8.03 17.24
C GLN A 106 -5.12 6.56 16.90
N VAL A 107 -5.79 5.64 17.61
CA VAL A 107 -5.62 4.20 17.45
C VAL A 107 -6.30 3.73 16.15
N PRO A 108 -5.58 3.08 15.22
CA PRO A 108 -6.15 2.61 13.95
C PRO A 108 -6.94 1.31 14.14
N ASP A 109 -8.11 1.24 13.51
CA ASP A 109 -8.92 0.02 13.35
C ASP A 109 -8.43 -0.84 12.17
N LEU A 110 -7.77 -0.17 11.21
CA LEU A 110 -7.21 -0.77 10.03
C LEU A 110 -5.83 -0.19 9.73
N VAL A 111 -4.83 -1.07 9.57
CA VAL A 111 -3.53 -0.73 9.01
C VAL A 111 -3.34 -1.54 7.73
N THR A 112 -2.97 -0.86 6.64
CA THR A 112 -2.68 -1.52 5.36
C THR A 112 -1.27 -1.21 4.88
N VAL A 113 -0.60 -2.17 4.26
CA VAL A 113 0.80 -1.99 3.79
C VAL A 113 0.97 -2.46 2.34
N VAL A 114 1.59 -1.61 1.52
CA VAL A 114 2.11 -1.97 0.19
C VAL A 114 3.54 -1.44 0.06
N LEU A 115 4.53 -2.33 0.22
CA LEU A 115 5.96 -1.99 0.19
C LEU A 115 6.79 -3.13 -0.42
N GLY A 116 8.06 -2.84 -0.71
CA GLY A 116 9.05 -3.82 -1.17
C GLY A 116 9.26 -3.85 -2.68
N SER A 117 8.37 -3.23 -3.46
CA SER A 117 8.55 -3.10 -4.92
C SER A 117 9.88 -2.40 -5.26
N ASN A 118 10.16 -1.28 -4.58
CA ASN A 118 11.36 -0.45 -4.76
C ASN A 118 12.66 -1.16 -4.34
N ASP A 119 12.59 -2.00 -3.31
CA ASP A 119 13.70 -2.84 -2.84
C ASP A 119 14.05 -3.94 -3.86
N VAL A 120 13.04 -4.59 -4.45
CA VAL A 120 13.25 -5.63 -5.45
C VAL A 120 13.84 -5.05 -6.74
N VAL A 121 13.38 -3.90 -7.22
CA VAL A 121 13.86 -3.34 -8.50
C VAL A 121 15.31 -2.84 -8.41
N THR A 122 15.78 -2.46 -7.22
CA THR A 122 17.11 -1.86 -7.05
C THR A 122 18.08 -2.83 -6.36
N PRO A 123 19.12 -3.36 -7.05
CA PRO A 123 19.99 -4.41 -6.51
C PRO A 123 20.58 -4.15 -5.11
N ARG A 124 21.01 -2.91 -4.84
CA ARG A 124 21.63 -2.54 -3.54
C ARG A 124 20.68 -2.69 -2.34
N TYR A 125 19.37 -2.60 -2.56
CA TYR A 125 18.36 -2.66 -1.49
C TYR A 125 17.71 -4.03 -1.36
N ARG A 126 18.08 -4.96 -2.23
CA ARG A 126 17.43 -6.26 -2.31
C ARG A 126 17.94 -7.24 -1.26
N ALA A 127 19.25 -7.23 -1.01
CA ALA A 127 19.87 -8.10 -0.01
C ALA A 127 19.37 -7.72 1.39
N GLY A 128 18.81 -8.68 2.13
CA GLY A 128 18.28 -8.46 3.48
C GLY A 128 16.88 -7.86 3.55
N MET A 129 16.21 -7.64 2.41
CA MET A 129 14.89 -6.99 2.41
C MET A 129 13.84 -7.76 3.19
N SER A 130 13.85 -9.09 3.18
CA SER A 130 12.90 -9.91 3.96
C SER A 130 13.12 -9.76 5.46
N ALA A 131 14.37 -9.64 5.93
CA ALA A 131 14.66 -9.40 7.34
C ALA A 131 14.19 -8.01 7.79
N ARG A 132 14.44 -6.98 6.97
CA ARG A 132 13.91 -5.63 7.23
C ARG A 132 12.38 -5.61 7.23
N PHE A 133 11.75 -6.35 6.31
CA PHE A 133 10.29 -6.44 6.28
C PHE A 133 9.75 -7.17 7.51
N ALA A 134 10.44 -8.20 8.01
CA ALA A 134 10.08 -8.85 9.28
C ALA A 134 10.12 -7.83 10.44
N THR A 135 11.17 -7.01 10.55
CA THR A 135 11.24 -5.92 11.53
C THR A 135 10.09 -4.92 11.38
N LEU A 136 9.67 -4.62 10.14
CA LEU A 136 8.51 -3.76 9.90
C LEU A 136 7.24 -4.43 10.43
N LEU A 137 6.99 -5.70 10.09
CA LEU A 137 5.81 -6.45 10.53
C LEU A 137 5.74 -6.58 12.05
N ASP A 138 6.87 -6.80 12.73
CA ASP A 138 6.93 -6.92 14.20
C ASP A 138 6.52 -5.61 14.92
N ARG A 139 6.51 -4.47 14.20
CA ARG A 139 6.09 -3.16 14.72
C ARG A 139 4.68 -2.74 14.30
N LEU A 140 4.00 -3.55 13.50
CA LEU A 140 2.60 -3.30 13.13
C LEU A 140 1.65 -3.91 14.16
N PRO A 141 0.42 -3.36 14.32
CA PRO A 141 -0.61 -4.03 15.10
C PRO A 141 -1.03 -5.34 14.42
N ASP A 142 -1.48 -6.29 15.24
CA ASP A 142 -2.02 -7.56 14.77
C ASP A 142 -3.24 -7.33 13.86
N GLY A 143 -3.32 -8.13 12.80
CA GLY A 143 -4.40 -8.01 11.81
C GLY A 143 -4.20 -6.88 10.80
N ALA A 144 -3.02 -6.25 10.75
CA ALA A 144 -2.63 -5.41 9.62
C ALA A 144 -2.79 -6.18 8.30
N VAL A 145 -3.29 -5.51 7.26
CA VAL A 145 -3.53 -6.11 5.94
C VAL A 145 -2.37 -5.77 5.01
N VAL A 146 -1.64 -6.79 4.56
CA VAL A 146 -0.41 -6.59 3.79
C VAL A 146 -0.59 -7.18 2.40
N LEU A 147 -0.33 -6.39 1.36
CA LEU A 147 -0.35 -6.86 -0.02
C LEU A 147 0.96 -7.56 -0.36
N ASN A 148 0.89 -8.78 -0.92
CA ASN A 148 2.07 -9.36 -1.55
C ASN A 148 2.32 -8.75 -2.94
N LEU A 149 3.57 -8.82 -3.40
CA LEU A 149 3.97 -8.33 -4.72
C LEU A 149 4.69 -9.46 -5.47
N PRO A 150 3.94 -10.34 -6.18
CA PRO A 150 4.51 -11.48 -6.87
C PRO A 150 5.64 -11.08 -7.82
N ASN A 151 6.82 -11.66 -7.60
CA ASN A 151 7.99 -11.39 -8.42
C ASN A 151 8.92 -12.63 -8.42
N PRO A 152 9.49 -13.02 -9.59
CA PRO A 152 10.31 -14.22 -9.69
C PRO A 152 11.69 -14.10 -9.04
N HIS A 153 12.07 -12.94 -8.50
CA HIS A 153 13.33 -12.81 -7.80
C HIS A 153 13.30 -13.57 -6.45
N LYS A 154 14.41 -14.24 -6.10
CA LYS A 154 14.51 -15.07 -4.89
C LYS A 154 14.12 -14.34 -3.60
N GLU A 155 14.58 -13.10 -3.41
CA GLU A 155 14.24 -12.30 -2.22
C GLU A 155 12.77 -11.89 -2.17
N ALA A 156 12.12 -11.69 -3.32
CA ALA A 156 10.69 -11.41 -3.35
C ALA A 156 9.87 -12.64 -2.98
N ARG A 157 10.29 -13.84 -3.45
CA ARG A 157 9.68 -15.11 -3.02
C ARG A 157 9.88 -15.37 -1.52
N ARG A 158 11.04 -15.02 -0.96
CA ARG A 158 11.29 -15.09 0.49
C ARG A 158 10.37 -14.15 1.27
N LEU A 159 10.17 -12.93 0.77
CA LEU A 159 9.20 -12.01 1.35
C LEU A 159 7.76 -12.57 1.28
N ASP A 160 7.33 -13.11 0.14
CA ASP A 160 6.00 -13.74 0.04
C ASP A 160 5.83 -14.91 1.02
N ALA A 161 6.86 -15.76 1.17
CA ALA A 161 6.85 -16.84 2.15
C ALA A 161 6.73 -16.33 3.59
N LEU A 162 7.48 -15.29 3.96
CA LEU A 162 7.36 -14.62 5.26
C LEU A 162 5.93 -14.08 5.49
N LEU A 163 5.31 -13.44 4.51
CA LEU A 163 3.94 -12.94 4.65
C LEU A 163 2.94 -14.07 4.90
N ARG A 164 3.09 -15.20 4.22
CA ARG A 164 2.25 -16.38 4.42
C ARG A 164 2.45 -17.03 5.78
N GLU A 165 3.69 -17.09 6.26
CA GLU A 165 4.05 -17.54 7.61
C GLU A 165 3.35 -16.66 8.66
N ARG A 166 3.50 -15.33 8.57
CA ARG A 166 2.86 -14.39 9.50
C ARG A 166 1.33 -14.43 9.45
N GLN A 167 0.75 -14.71 8.28
CA GLN A 167 -0.69 -14.95 8.18
C GLN A 167 -1.10 -16.23 8.90
N ALA A 168 -0.36 -17.33 8.74
CA ALA A 168 -0.65 -18.60 9.42
C ALA A 168 -0.54 -18.48 10.95
N GLU A 169 0.34 -17.59 11.43
CA GLU A 169 0.47 -17.22 12.84
C GLU A 169 -0.65 -16.28 13.34
N GLY A 170 -1.56 -15.83 12.46
CA GLY A 170 -2.62 -14.88 12.81
C GLY A 170 -2.13 -13.44 13.07
N ARG A 171 -0.87 -13.11 12.72
CA ARG A 171 -0.26 -11.80 12.96
C ARG A 171 -0.71 -10.75 11.93
N LEU A 172 -1.04 -11.18 10.71
CA LEU A 172 -1.49 -10.29 9.63
C LEU A 172 -2.57 -10.96 8.78
N VAL A 173 -3.25 -10.16 7.95
CA VAL A 173 -4.12 -10.64 6.88
C VAL A 173 -3.42 -10.40 5.53
N LEU A 174 -3.29 -11.45 4.70
CA LEU A 174 -2.66 -11.33 3.39
C LEU A 174 -3.67 -10.88 2.34
N ALA A 175 -3.44 -9.71 1.75
CA ALA A 175 -4.06 -9.33 0.50
C ALA A 175 -3.28 -10.00 -0.65
N ASP A 176 -3.69 -11.20 -1.05
CA ASP A 176 -2.97 -12.01 -2.05
C ASP A 176 -3.31 -11.59 -3.49
N ILE A 177 -2.58 -10.61 -4.03
CA ILE A 177 -2.74 -10.15 -5.41
C ILE A 177 -2.31 -11.20 -6.43
N GLY A 178 -1.43 -12.14 -6.05
CA GLY A 178 -1.06 -13.26 -6.92
C GLY A 178 -2.25 -14.19 -7.18
N ARG A 179 -3.10 -14.38 -6.16
CA ARG A 179 -4.29 -15.23 -6.25
C ARG A 179 -5.52 -14.49 -6.77
N HIS A 180 -5.77 -13.29 -6.27
CA HIS A 180 -7.03 -12.55 -6.48
C HIS A 180 -6.89 -11.33 -7.40
N GLY A 181 -5.65 -10.97 -7.77
CA GLY A 181 -5.39 -9.85 -8.65
C GLY A 181 -5.72 -10.14 -10.12
N PRO A 182 -5.55 -9.13 -11.00
CA PRO A 182 -5.89 -9.28 -12.40
C PRO A 182 -4.91 -10.25 -13.10
N ARG A 183 -5.45 -11.21 -13.88
CA ARG A 183 -4.65 -12.10 -14.73
C ARG A 183 -3.82 -11.36 -15.79
N SER A 184 -4.21 -10.13 -16.13
CA SER A 184 -3.49 -9.28 -17.09
C SER A 184 -3.56 -7.81 -16.68
N TRP A 185 -2.42 -7.14 -16.82
CA TRP A 185 -2.28 -5.69 -16.64
C TRP A 185 -2.53 -4.88 -17.92
N ARG A 186 -2.87 -5.53 -19.03
CA ARG A 186 -3.19 -4.83 -20.29
C ARG A 186 -4.38 -3.89 -20.07
N GLY A 187 -4.18 -2.60 -20.38
CA GLY A 187 -5.19 -1.54 -20.18
C GLY A 187 -5.37 -1.09 -18.73
N ARG A 188 -4.54 -1.59 -17.80
CA ARG A 188 -4.59 -1.29 -16.35
C ARG A 188 -3.40 -0.48 -15.85
N LEU A 189 -2.52 -0.07 -16.77
CA LEU A 189 -1.35 0.74 -16.48
C LEU A 189 -1.57 2.17 -16.95
N ALA A 190 -0.96 3.10 -16.22
CA ALA A 190 -0.87 4.50 -16.59
C ALA A 190 0.04 4.68 -17.84
N PRO A 191 0.12 5.90 -18.41
CA PRO A 191 0.94 6.17 -19.60
C PRO A 191 2.44 5.83 -19.46
N ASP A 192 2.96 5.75 -18.23
CA ASP A 192 4.33 5.33 -17.95
C ASP A 192 4.55 3.81 -18.06
N ARG A 193 3.47 3.03 -18.25
CA ARG A 193 3.45 1.56 -18.35
C ARG A 193 4.04 0.86 -17.12
N PHE A 194 4.02 1.52 -15.97
CA PHE A 194 4.55 0.98 -14.73
C PHE A 194 3.51 1.08 -13.61
N HIS A 195 3.01 2.29 -13.34
CA HIS A 195 2.01 2.46 -12.29
C HIS A 195 0.63 1.96 -12.75
N PRO A 196 -0.19 1.42 -11.85
CA PRO A 196 -1.60 1.17 -12.14
C PRO A 196 -2.32 2.47 -12.53
N ASN A 197 -3.28 2.38 -13.45
CA ASN A 197 -4.30 3.41 -13.64
C ASN A 197 -5.52 3.10 -12.77
N ASP A 198 -6.59 3.91 -12.87
CA ASP A 198 -7.85 3.71 -12.12
C ASP A 198 -8.37 2.27 -12.18
N LYS A 199 -8.31 1.61 -13.34
CA LYS A 199 -8.77 0.22 -13.52
C LYS A 199 -7.81 -0.82 -12.92
N GLY A 200 -6.53 -0.49 -12.81
CA GLY A 200 -5.55 -1.31 -12.10
C GLY A 200 -5.73 -1.19 -10.59
N TYR A 201 -5.90 0.04 -10.10
CA TYR A 201 -6.19 0.31 -8.71
C TYR A 201 -7.54 -0.25 -8.25
N ALA A 202 -8.56 -0.27 -9.11
CA ALA A 202 -9.83 -0.94 -8.83
C ALA A 202 -9.67 -2.44 -8.56
N ALA A 203 -8.73 -3.08 -9.26
CA ALA A 203 -8.41 -4.49 -9.06
C ALA A 203 -7.63 -4.70 -7.74
N MET A 204 -6.68 -3.81 -7.44
CA MET A 204 -5.97 -3.85 -6.15
C MET A 204 -6.92 -3.63 -4.96
N ALA A 205 -7.82 -2.63 -5.04
CA ALA A 205 -8.83 -2.37 -4.03
C ALA A 205 -9.71 -3.59 -3.78
N HIS A 206 -10.08 -4.33 -4.84
CA HIS A 206 -10.84 -5.58 -4.69
C HIS A 206 -10.08 -6.68 -3.94
N VAL A 207 -8.77 -6.80 -4.12
CA VAL A 207 -7.96 -7.77 -3.37
C VAL A 207 -7.96 -7.45 -1.87
N PHE A 208 -7.82 -6.16 -1.52
CA PHE A 208 -7.92 -5.72 -0.13
C PHE A 208 -9.31 -5.92 0.46
N GLU A 209 -10.36 -5.64 -0.31
CA GLU A 209 -11.76 -5.88 0.08
C GLU A 209 -11.99 -7.37 0.43
N LEU A 210 -11.56 -8.30 -0.43
CA LEU A 210 -11.64 -9.73 -0.16
C LEU A 210 -10.87 -10.13 1.11
N ALA A 211 -9.68 -9.55 1.31
CA ALA A 211 -8.88 -9.80 2.51
C ALA A 211 -9.60 -9.32 3.78
N LEU A 212 -10.19 -8.12 3.75
CA LEU A 212 -10.95 -7.56 4.86
C LEU A 212 -12.20 -8.37 5.20
N ASP A 213 -12.91 -8.88 4.19
CA ASP A 213 -14.10 -9.69 4.42
C ASP A 213 -13.75 -11.06 5.00
N SER A 214 -12.58 -11.61 4.64
CA SER A 214 -12.08 -12.86 5.22
C SER A 214 -11.73 -12.75 6.72
N ARG A 215 -11.38 -11.54 7.20
CA ARG A 215 -11.12 -11.26 8.63
C ARG A 215 -12.38 -11.42 9.49
N ASN A 216 -13.55 -11.24 8.90
CA ASN A 216 -14.84 -11.28 9.60
C ASN A 216 -15.50 -12.68 9.60
N VAL A 217 -14.84 -13.70 9.04
CA VAL A 217 -15.31 -15.09 9.09
C VAL A 217 -14.58 -15.78 10.25
N PRO A 218 -15.27 -16.23 11.32
CA PRO A 218 -14.63 -17.02 12.36
C PRO A 218 -13.99 -18.28 11.74
N PRO A 219 -12.84 -18.76 12.24
CA PRO A 219 -12.27 -20.01 11.75
C PRO A 219 -13.29 -21.14 11.96
N SER A 220 -13.56 -21.88 10.88
CA SER A 220 -14.37 -23.10 10.84
C SER A 220 -13.68 -24.27 11.52
#